data_AF-A0A949B1V7-F1
#
_entry.id   AF-A0A949B1V7-F1
#
_cell.length_a   1.000
_cell.length_b   1.000
_cell.length_c   1.000
_cell.angle_alpha   90.00
_cell.angle_beta   90.00
_cell.angle_gamma   90.00
#
_symmetry.space_group_name_H-M   'P 1'
#
loop_
_entity.id
_entity.type
_entity.pdbx_description
1 polymer ?
#
loop_
_entity_poly.entity_id
_entity_poly.type
_entity_poly.pdbx_seq_one_letter_code
_entity_poly.pdbx_strand_id
1 'polypeptide(L)'
;MNPFKYGSIVLGKDFCGREGLLKHISNHIKASQNIAVFGERRVGKSSLVYEAVRRLRGTDLLYMDLLGIKSVDALCKRMLRAIVTLENKVSWVTRMIKTLSHLRPT
;
A
#
# COMPACT_ATOMS: atom_id res chain seq x y z
N MET A 1 14.50 25.57 7.70
CA MET A 1 13.46 24.61 8.15
C MET A 1 13.87 23.22 7.69
N ASN A 2 13.73 22.18 8.52
CA ASN A 2 14.18 20.82 8.18
C ASN A 2 13.20 20.16 7.18
N PRO A 3 13.66 19.70 6.00
CA PRO A 3 12.78 19.06 5.01
C PRO A 3 12.53 17.56 5.27
N PHE A 4 13.22 16.94 6.23
CA PHE A 4 13.18 15.49 6.45
C PHE A 4 12.01 15.07 7.34
N LYS A 5 11.36 13.98 6.94
CA LYS A 5 10.28 13.33 7.69
C LYS A 5 10.81 12.10 8.43
N TYR A 6 10.47 11.98 9.71
CA TYR A 6 10.87 10.88 10.57
C TYR A 6 9.64 10.14 11.12
N GLY A 7 9.81 8.87 11.47
CA GLY A 7 8.77 8.07 12.13
C GLY A 7 7.54 7.72 11.28
N SER A 8 7.55 8.04 9.99
CA SER A 8 6.42 7.87 9.07
C SER A 8 6.86 7.22 7.76
N ILE A 9 5.89 6.66 7.04
CA ILE A 9 6.08 6.18 5.67
C ILE A 9 6.23 7.40 4.76
N VAL A 10 7.26 7.40 3.91
CA VAL A 10 7.56 8.49 2.96
C VAL A 10 7.40 7.99 1.53
N LEU A 11 6.92 8.86 0.64
CA LEU A 11 6.56 8.53 -0.75
C LEU A 11 6.91 9.70 -1.68
N GLY A 12 6.97 9.44 -2.99
CA GLY A 12 7.15 10.46 -4.01
C GLY A 12 8.40 11.30 -3.78
N LYS A 13 8.24 12.63 -3.69
CA LYS A 13 9.37 13.56 -3.51
C LYS A 13 10.15 13.36 -2.20
N ASP A 14 9.52 12.76 -1.19
CA ASP A 14 10.15 12.49 0.10
C ASP A 14 10.84 11.11 0.13
N PHE A 15 10.69 10.30 -0.92
CA PHE A 15 11.34 9.01 -1.07
C PHE A 15 12.64 9.16 -1.88
N CYS A 16 13.77 8.80 -1.28
CA CYS A 16 15.08 9.00 -1.88
C CYS A 16 15.65 7.70 -2.51
N GLY A 17 15.88 7.73 -3.83
CA GLY A 17 16.70 6.74 -4.55
C GLY A 17 16.11 5.32 -4.63
N ARG A 18 16.99 4.31 -4.60
CA ARG A 18 16.66 2.86 -4.60
C ARG A 18 15.93 2.33 -5.84
N GLU A 19 16.14 2.97 -6.99
CA GLU A 19 15.49 2.59 -8.25
C GLU A 19 15.70 1.12 -8.65
N GLY A 20 16.87 0.54 -8.38
CA GLY A 20 17.12 -0.89 -8.60
C GLY A 20 16.24 -1.80 -7.74
N LEU A 21 16.10 -1.50 -6.44
CA LEU A 21 15.23 -2.26 -5.53
C LEU A 21 13.75 -2.08 -5.88
N LEU A 22 13.34 -0.85 -6.25
CA LEU A 22 11.99 -0.57 -6.71
C LEU A 22 11.66 -1.42 -7.94
N LYS A 23 12.59 -1.51 -8.91
CA LYS A 23 12.42 -2.36 -10.10
C LYS A 23 12.28 -3.83 -9.72
N HIS A 24 13.11 -4.35 -8.82
CA HIS A 24 13.03 -5.74 -8.36
C HIS A 24 11.67 -6.05 -7.69
N ILE A 25 11.27 -5.24 -6.70
CA ILE A 25 9.99 -5.45 -6.01
C ILE A 25 8.81 -5.34 -7.00
N SER A 26 8.84 -4.34 -7.89
CA SER A 26 7.79 -4.16 -8.90
C SER A 26 7.68 -5.36 -9.84
N ASN A 27 8.81 -5.96 -10.23
CA ASN A 27 8.81 -7.17 -11.07
C ASN A 27 8.24 -8.37 -10.32
N HIS A 28 8.59 -8.55 -9.04
CA HIS A 28 8.02 -9.63 -8.22
C HIS A 28 6.51 -9.47 -8.01
N ILE A 29 6.02 -8.25 -7.78
CA ILE A 29 4.59 -7.95 -7.69
C ILE A 29 3.89 -8.34 -9.00
N LYS A 30 4.41 -7.91 -10.15
CA LYS A 30 3.85 -8.25 -11.47
C LYS A 30 3.86 -9.76 -11.74
N ALA A 31 4.87 -10.47 -11.26
CA ALA A 31 4.99 -11.92 -11.37
C ALA A 31 4.16 -12.69 -10.32
N SER A 32 3.37 -12.00 -9.49
CA SER A 32 2.58 -12.58 -8.40
C SER A 32 3.39 -13.47 -7.45
N GLN A 33 4.64 -13.07 -7.17
CA GLN A 33 5.56 -13.82 -6.31
C GLN A 33 5.51 -13.35 -4.85
N ASN A 34 5.65 -14.31 -3.93
CA ASN A 34 5.83 -14.01 -2.51
C ASN A 34 7.27 -13.54 -2.27
N ILE A 35 7.42 -12.39 -1.59
CA ILE A 35 8.72 -11.80 -1.29
C ILE A 35 8.87 -11.50 0.20
N ALA A 36 10.10 -11.63 0.71
CA ALA A 36 10.47 -11.18 2.05
C ALA A 36 11.45 -10.01 1.94
N VAL A 37 11.13 -8.87 2.57
CA VAL A 37 11.99 -7.68 2.60
C VAL A 37 12.66 -7.58 3.96
N PHE A 38 13.94 -7.91 4.03
CA PHE A 38 14.72 -7.92 5.27
C PHE A 38 15.62 -6.69 5.41
N GLY A 39 16.05 -6.40 6.64
CA GLY A 39 16.94 -5.28 6.98
C GLY A 39 16.60 -4.66 8.34
N GLU A 40 17.46 -3.77 8.84
CA GLU A 40 17.33 -3.18 10.18
C GLU A 40 16.06 -2.32 10.38
N ARG A 41 15.74 -2.01 11.64
CA ARG A 41 14.62 -1.11 11.97
C ARG A 41 14.91 0.29 11.42
N ARG A 42 13.88 0.97 10.89
CA ARG A 42 13.94 2.35 10.34
C ARG A 42 14.78 2.57 9.07
N VAL A 43 15.21 1.51 8.36
CA VAL A 43 15.87 1.66 7.04
C VAL A 43 14.91 1.95 5.87
N GLY A 44 13.62 2.20 6.12
CA GLY A 44 12.64 2.56 5.09
C GLY A 44 12.08 1.38 4.28
N LYS A 45 12.06 0.16 4.83
CA LYS A 45 11.48 -1.03 4.17
C LYS A 45 10.00 -0.84 3.80
N SER A 46 9.18 -0.35 4.73
CA SER A 46 7.76 -0.07 4.47
C SER A 46 7.60 1.00 3.39
N SER A 47 8.36 2.10 3.47
CA SER A 47 8.36 3.14 2.42
C SER A 47 8.71 2.59 1.05
N LEU A 48 9.68 1.67 0.96
CA LEU A 48 10.06 1.03 -0.30
C LEU A 48 8.91 0.22 -0.92
N VAL A 49 8.20 -0.58 -0.12
CA VAL A 49 7.05 -1.38 -0.61
C VAL A 49 5.90 -0.47 -1.02
N TYR A 50 5.56 0.53 -0.21
CA TYR A 50 4.49 1.47 -0.54
C TYR A 50 4.81 2.30 -1.78
N GLU A 51 6.06 2.75 -1.95
CA GLU A 51 6.49 3.48 -3.14
C GLU A 51 6.47 2.60 -4.40
N ALA A 52 6.86 1.31 -4.28
CA ALA A 52 6.77 0.37 -5.39
C ALA A 52 5.33 0.19 -5.85
N VAL A 53 4.39 -0.04 -4.92
CA VAL A 53 2.96 -0.17 -5.27
C VAL A 53 2.39 1.14 -5.81
N ARG A 54 2.75 2.29 -5.23
CA ARG A 54 2.31 3.62 -5.73
C ARG A 54 2.70 3.87 -7.19
N ARG A 55 3.85 3.34 -7.64
CA ARG A 55 4.33 3.47 -9.03
C ARG A 55 3.67 2.47 -9.98
N LEU A 56 3.01 1.43 -9.47
CA LEU A 56 2.24 0.47 -10.26
C LEU A 56 0.81 0.98 -10.45
N ARG A 57 0.39 1.21 -11.70
CA ARG A 57 -0.99 1.58 -12.00
C ARG A 57 -1.88 0.35 -11.91
N GLY A 58 -3.07 0.52 -11.31
CA GLY A 58 -4.06 -0.56 -11.21
C GLY A 58 -3.72 -1.64 -10.18
N THR A 59 -2.82 -1.34 -9.23
CA THR A 59 -2.49 -2.24 -8.12
C THR A 59 -2.93 -1.61 -6.81
N ASP A 60 -3.88 -2.24 -6.14
CA ASP A 60 -4.28 -1.87 -4.78
C ASP A 60 -3.42 -2.58 -3.74
N LEU A 61 -3.12 -1.89 -2.64
CA LEU A 61 -2.37 -2.45 -1.51
C LEU A 61 -3.29 -2.79 -0.35
N LEU A 62 -3.41 -4.08 -0.06
CA LEU A 62 -3.94 -4.54 1.22
C LEU A 62 -2.81 -4.57 2.25
N TYR A 63 -2.76 -3.57 3.13
CA TYR A 63 -1.79 -3.54 4.23
C TYR A 63 -2.35 -4.23 5.49
N MET A 64 -1.55 -5.10 6.08
CA MET A 64 -1.87 -5.74 7.36
C MET A 64 -0.66 -5.70 8.29
N ASP A 65 -0.80 -5.00 9.41
CA ASP A 65 0.19 -5.06 10.48
C ASP A 65 -0.04 -6.32 11.32
N LEU A 66 0.96 -7.20 11.29
CA LEU A 66 0.96 -8.47 12.01
C LEU A 66 1.62 -8.37 13.39
N LEU A 67 2.22 -7.22 13.74
CA LEU A 67 2.87 -7.04 15.02
C LEU A 67 1.85 -7.21 16.17
N GLY A 68 2.16 -8.10 17.11
CA GLY A 68 1.33 -8.35 18.29
C GLY A 68 0.14 -9.29 18.06
N ILE A 69 -0.01 -9.90 16.88
CA ILE A 69 -0.99 -10.97 16.66
C ILE A 69 -0.49 -12.26 17.34
N LYS A 70 -1.33 -12.86 18.18
CA LYS A 70 -0.99 -14.04 19.00
C LYS A 70 -1.86 -15.28 18.74
N SER A 71 -2.84 -15.20 17.85
CA SER A 71 -3.73 -16.31 17.53
C SER A 71 -4.19 -16.27 16.08
N VAL A 72 -4.57 -17.45 15.56
CA VAL A 72 -5.13 -17.59 14.20
C VAL A 72 -6.44 -16.81 14.08
N ASP A 73 -7.30 -16.83 15.10
CA ASP A 73 -8.54 -16.05 15.11
C ASP A 73 -8.28 -14.54 14.99
N ALA A 74 -7.29 -14.01 15.72
CA ALA A 74 -6.92 -12.60 15.63
C ALA A 74 -6.37 -12.24 14.25
N LEU A 75 -5.60 -13.14 13.63
CA LEU A 75 -5.12 -13.00 12.25
C LEU A 75 -6.30 -12.94 11.26
N CYS A 76 -7.21 -13.92 11.32
CA CYS A 76 -8.39 -13.98 10.46
C CYS A 76 -9.25 -12.72 10.59
N LYS A 77 -9.56 -12.29 11.83
CA LYS A 77 -10.32 -11.06 12.09
C LYS A 77 -9.62 -9.82 11.53
N ARG A 78 -8.29 -9.72 11.65
CA ARG A 78 -7.53 -8.59 11.11
C ARG A 78 -7.54 -8.58 9.59
N MET A 79 -7.38 -9.74 8.97
CA MET A 79 -7.42 -9.91 7.52
C MET A 79 -8.77 -9.52 6.95
N LEU A 80 -9.87 -10.04 7.51
CA LEU A 80 -11.23 -9.72 7.08
C LEU A 80 -11.51 -8.21 7.18
N ARG A 81 -11.11 -7.57 8.30
CA ARG A 81 -11.26 -6.11 8.46
C ARG A 81 -10.49 -5.32 7.40
N ALA A 82 -9.27 -5.76 7.07
CA ALA A 82 -8.47 -5.10 6.05
C ALA A 82 -9.13 -5.23 4.66
N ILE A 83 -9.62 -6.43 4.32
CA ILE A 83 -10.31 -6.69 3.03
C ILE A 83 -11.57 -5.82 2.92
N VAL A 84 -12.43 -5.84 3.93
CA VAL A 84 -13.67 -5.03 3.96
C VAL A 84 -13.37 -3.54 3.85
N THR A 85 -12.30 -3.06 4.47
CA THR A 85 -11.88 -1.65 4.38
C THR A 85 -11.44 -1.28 2.96
N LEU A 86 -10.71 -2.18 2.30
CA LEU A 86 -10.27 -1.99 0.92
C LEU A 86 -11.46 -2.01 -0.05
N GLU A 87 -12.36 -2.99 0.09
CA GLU A 87 -13.56 -3.13 -0.76
C GLU A 87 -14.51 -1.95 -0.59
N ASN A 88 -14.79 -1.51 0.64
CA ASN A 88 -15.68 -0.36 0.88
C ASN A 88 -15.15 0.91 0.21
N LYS A 89 -13.82 1.10 0.16
CA LYS A 89 -13.22 2.22 -0.54
C LYS A 89 -13.48 2.12 -2.06
N VAL A 90 -13.37 0.94 -2.65
CA VAL A 90 -13.64 0.70 -4.07
C VAL A 90 -15.14 0.81 -4.39
N SER A 91 -16.01 0.25 -3.54
CA SER A 91 -17.47 0.32 -3.70
C SER A 91 -18.01 1.75 -3.54
N TRP A 92 -17.49 2.50 -2.56
CA TRP A 92 -17.74 3.92 -2.43
C TRP A 92 -17.32 4.66 -3.71
N VAL A 93 -16.07 4.53 -4.15
CA VAL A 93 -15.58 5.24 -5.36
C VAL A 93 -16.40 4.90 -6.62
N THR A 94 -16.82 3.65 -6.78
CA THR A 94 -17.69 3.26 -7.91
C THR A 94 -19.11 3.84 -7.79
N ARG A 95 -19.66 3.95 -6.57
CA ARG A 95 -20.91 4.67 -6.29
C ARG A 95 -20.76 6.18 -6.57
N MET A 96 -19.61 6.74 -6.19
CA MET A 96 -18.94 7.96 -6.69
C MET A 96 -19.26 8.31 -8.12
N ILE A 97 -18.57 7.56 -8.95
CA ILE A 97 -18.51 7.75 -10.38
C ILE A 97 -19.90 7.55 -10.98
N LYS A 98 -20.69 6.59 -10.48
CA LYS A 98 -22.09 6.41 -10.90
C LYS A 98 -22.96 7.62 -10.57
N THR A 99 -22.86 8.21 -9.40
CA THR A 99 -23.68 9.40 -9.07
C THR A 99 -23.24 10.62 -9.89
N LEU A 100 -21.93 10.81 -10.07
CA LEU A 100 -21.38 11.90 -10.89
C LEU A 100 -21.70 11.74 -12.39
N SER A 101 -21.79 10.51 -12.93
CA SER A 101 -22.18 10.30 -14.32
C SER A 101 -23.64 10.66 -14.63
N HIS A 102 -24.48 10.78 -13.61
CA HIS A 102 -25.85 11.32 -13.74
C HIS A 102 -25.88 12.85 -13.67
N LEU A 103 -24.80 13.48 -13.18
CA LEU A 103 -24.60 14.93 -13.25
C LEU A 103 -23.89 15.27 -14.58
N ARG A 104 -24.56 15.01 -15.70
CA ARG A 104 -24.11 15.55 -16.99
C ARG A 104 -24.37 17.07 -16.98
N PRO A 105 -23.39 17.91 -17.35
CA PRO A 105 -23.63 19.33 -17.51
C PRO A 105 -24.51 19.54 -18.75
N THR A 106 -25.67 20.16 -18.57
CA THR A 106 -26.37 20.93 -19.62
C THR A 106 -25.67 22.25 -19.86
#